data_AF-A0A9J6FB46-F1
#
_entry.id   AF-A0A9J6FB46-F1
#
_cell.length_a   1.000
_cell.length_b   1.000
_cell.length_c   1.000
_cell.angle_alpha   90.00
_cell.angle_beta   90.00
_cell.angle_gamma   90.00
#
_symmetry.space_group_name_H-M   'P 1'
#
loop_
_entity.id
_entity.type
_entity.pdbx_description
1 polymer ?
#
loop_
_entity_poly.entity_id
_entity_poly.type
_entity_poly.pdbx_seq_one_letter_code
_entity_poly.pdbx_strand_id
1 'polypeptide(L)'
;MSTEAASHEDAPYSLPTPLEDYGTILRWYRDTRRRFPAPHPNLTRSEGTLYRQIQTDSVLTPVLGRHIAPAIYETSECTVCRATRGMLAHILQCAPQDPAPSSIRQLPVTVRRAITSSDYNTQKLVVQCVREALERQRVGGASPLGPSAGRPT
;
A
#
# COMPACT_ATOMS: atom_id res chain seq x y z
N MET A 1 15.78 39.86 46.30
CA MET A 1 16.12 39.75 44.87
C MET A 1 17.39 38.92 44.79
N SER A 2 17.35 37.81 44.06
CA SER A 2 18.44 37.27 43.24
C SER A 2 18.05 35.87 42.82
N THR A 3 17.48 35.78 41.61
CA THR A 3 17.27 34.55 40.86
C THR A 3 18.62 34.13 40.29
N GLU A 4 19.15 33.00 40.73
CA GLU A 4 20.31 32.38 40.08
C GLU A 4 19.83 31.67 38.81
N ALA A 5 20.30 32.18 37.67
CA ALA A 5 19.98 31.70 36.34
C ALA A 5 20.66 30.34 36.10
N ALA A 6 19.86 29.35 35.70
CA ALA A 6 20.34 28.06 35.23
C ALA A 6 21.18 28.23 33.96
N SER A 7 22.44 27.82 34.00
CA SER A 7 23.24 27.63 32.79
C SER A 7 22.75 26.38 32.07
N HIS A 8 22.02 26.58 30.96
CA HIS A 8 21.73 25.53 29.99
C HIS A 8 23.04 25.24 29.27
N GLU A 9 23.69 24.11 29.58
CA GLU A 9 24.91 23.70 28.89
C GLU A 9 24.57 23.36 27.44
N ASP A 10 25.06 24.18 26.51
CA ASP A 10 24.96 23.97 25.08
C ASP A 10 25.74 22.71 24.69
N ALA A 11 25.03 21.62 24.43
CA ALA A 11 25.63 20.41 23.88
C ALA A 11 26.36 20.73 22.56
N PRO A 12 27.62 20.31 22.38
CA PRO A 12 28.40 20.70 21.20
C PRO A 12 27.75 20.17 19.93
N TYR A 13 27.53 21.07 18.97
CA TYR A 13 27.03 20.76 17.63
C TYR A 13 28.03 19.84 16.91
N SER A 14 27.76 18.53 16.94
CA SER A 14 28.58 17.53 16.24
C SER A 14 28.18 17.51 14.76
N LEU A 15 29.12 17.82 13.87
CA LEU A 15 28.91 17.67 12.44
C LEU A 15 28.75 16.17 12.11
N PRO A 16 27.81 15.81 11.21
CA PRO A 16 27.67 14.42 10.76
C PRO A 16 29.01 13.90 10.23
N THR A 17 29.42 12.71 10.68
CA THR A 17 30.63 12.06 10.20
C THR A 17 30.54 11.85 8.68
N PRO A 18 31.54 12.31 7.90
CA PRO A 18 31.57 12.06 6.46
C PRO A 18 31.51 10.56 6.16
N LEU A 19 30.71 10.16 5.17
CA LEU A 19 30.62 8.77 4.73
C LEU A 19 31.78 8.49 3.76
N GLU A 20 32.81 7.79 4.23
CA GLU A 20 34.05 7.60 3.46
C GLU A 20 34.06 6.33 2.61
N ASP A 21 33.30 5.30 3.00
CA ASP A 21 33.21 4.02 2.27
C ASP A 21 32.05 4.03 1.26
N TYR A 22 32.33 3.57 0.03
CA TYR A 22 31.35 3.45 -1.04
C TYR A 22 30.11 2.62 -0.62
N GLY A 23 30.32 1.51 0.10
CA GLY A 23 29.22 0.70 0.60
C GLY A 23 28.33 1.45 1.59
N THR A 24 28.93 2.29 2.42
CA THR A 24 28.24 3.15 3.39
C THR A 24 27.46 4.26 2.71
N ILE A 25 28.03 4.89 1.67
CA ILE A 25 27.34 5.89 0.84
C ILE A 25 26.08 5.26 0.20
N LEU A 26 26.21 4.07 -0.40
CA LEU A 26 25.06 3.38 -1.01
C LEU A 26 23.98 3.01 0.01
N ARG A 27 24.36 2.52 1.20
CA ARG A 27 23.41 2.25 2.29
C ARG A 27 22.68 3.51 2.72
N TRP A 28 23.39 4.62 2.89
CA TRP A 28 22.79 5.90 3.24
C TRP A 28 21.78 6.38 2.19
N TYR A 29 22.13 6.33 0.90
CA TYR A 29 21.18 6.68 -0.17
C TYR A 29 19.98 5.73 -0.24
N ARG A 30 20.20 4.44 0.06
CA ARG A 30 19.11 3.46 0.11
C ARG A 30 18.15 3.74 1.26
N ASP A 31 18.68 4.02 2.44
CA ASP A 31 17.88 4.23 3.65
C ASP A 31 17.16 5.59 3.63
N THR A 32 17.80 6.63 3.12
CA THR A 32 17.13 7.94 2.92
C THR A 32 15.99 7.87 1.92
N ARG A 33 16.04 6.97 0.92
CA ARG A 33 14.94 6.76 -0.04
C ARG A 33 13.84 5.84 0.49
N ARG A 34 14.03 5.17 1.63
CA ARG A 34 13.00 4.30 2.23
C ARG A 34 11.94 5.14 2.94
N ARG A 35 10.87 5.46 2.20
CA ARG A 35 9.70 6.14 2.77
C ARG A 35 8.84 5.27 3.69
N PHE A 36 8.81 3.95 3.44
CA PHE A 36 7.92 3.02 4.15
C PHE A 36 8.70 1.86 4.80
N PRO A 37 8.25 1.36 5.96
CA PRO A 37 8.90 0.25 6.66
C PRO A 37 8.92 -1.01 5.79
N ALA A 38 9.86 -1.90 6.06
CA ALA A 38 9.89 -3.20 5.41
C ALA A 38 8.70 -4.08 5.84
N PRO A 39 8.25 -5.02 4.98
CA PRO A 39 7.36 -6.08 5.41
C PRO A 39 7.98 -6.84 6.57
N HIS A 40 7.19 -7.13 7.59
CA HIS A 40 7.61 -7.89 8.75
C HIS A 40 8.06 -9.30 8.32
N PRO A 41 9.15 -9.86 8.87
CA PRO A 41 9.69 -11.16 8.45
C PRO A 41 8.71 -12.32 8.59
N ASN A 42 7.75 -12.23 9.52
CA ASN A 42 6.70 -13.25 9.71
C ASN A 42 5.57 -13.21 8.68
N LEU A 43 5.53 -12.20 7.80
CA LEU A 43 4.59 -12.22 6.67
C LEU A 43 5.05 -13.23 5.62
N THR A 44 4.09 -13.92 5.02
CA THR A 44 4.40 -14.76 3.86
C THR A 44 4.87 -13.89 2.68
N ARG A 45 5.59 -14.49 1.71
CA ARG A 45 6.10 -13.76 0.54
C ARG A 45 5.00 -13.02 -0.23
N SER A 46 3.84 -13.65 -0.42
CA SER A 46 2.69 -13.05 -1.11
C SER A 46 2.11 -11.89 -0.31
N GLU A 47 2.07 -11.99 1.02
CA GLU A 47 1.62 -10.93 1.91
C GLU A 47 2.56 -9.74 1.94
N GLY A 48 3.87 -9.99 2.02
CA GLY A 48 4.86 -8.93 1.93
C GLY A 48 4.81 -8.21 0.58
N THR A 49 4.52 -8.94 -0.51
CA THR A 49 4.32 -8.36 -1.83
C THR A 49 3.08 -7.47 -1.86
N LEU A 50 1.94 -7.96 -1.38
CA LEU A 50 0.71 -7.17 -1.32
C LEU A 50 0.87 -5.96 -0.41
N TYR A 51 1.57 -6.09 0.72
CA TYR A 51 1.89 -4.98 1.62
C TYR A 51 2.70 -3.88 0.91
N ARG A 52 3.73 -4.26 0.13
CA ARG A 52 4.47 -3.30 -0.71
C ARG A 52 3.60 -2.64 -1.77
N GLN A 53 2.68 -3.38 -2.37
CA GLN A 53 1.74 -2.82 -3.35
C GLN A 53 0.81 -1.79 -2.70
N ILE A 54 0.31 -2.06 -1.49
CA ILE A 54 -0.52 -1.12 -0.73
C ILE A 54 0.27 0.16 -0.41
N GLN A 55 1.52 0.03 0.04
CA GLN A 55 2.39 1.19 0.34
C GLN A 55 2.66 2.07 -0.88
N THR A 56 2.72 1.49 -2.07
CA THR A 56 3.09 2.17 -3.32
C THR A 56 1.89 2.47 -4.22
N ASP A 57 0.67 2.22 -3.75
CA ASP A 57 -0.58 2.33 -4.52
C ASP A 57 -0.56 1.57 -5.86
N SER A 58 0.09 0.40 -5.87
CA SER A 58 0.26 -0.47 -7.06
C SER A 58 -0.54 -1.77 -6.97
N VAL A 59 -1.59 -1.78 -6.13
CA VAL A 59 -2.51 -2.91 -6.01
C VAL A 59 -3.31 -3.06 -7.32
N LEU A 60 -3.50 -4.30 -7.79
CA LEU A 60 -4.28 -4.62 -8.99
C LEU A 60 -5.78 -4.41 -8.77
N THR A 61 -6.19 -3.15 -8.81
CA THR A 61 -7.57 -2.68 -8.73
C THR A 61 -8.24 -2.68 -10.12
N PRO A 62 -9.58 -2.58 -10.25
CA PRO A 62 -10.23 -2.48 -11.56
C PRO A 62 -9.65 -1.38 -12.48
N VAL A 63 -9.29 -0.22 -11.90
CA VAL A 63 -8.67 0.88 -12.66
C VAL A 63 -7.31 0.47 -13.22
N LEU A 64 -6.45 -0.15 -12.38
CA LEU A 64 -5.13 -0.58 -12.81
C LEU A 64 -5.21 -1.79 -13.76
N GLY A 65 -6.12 -2.72 -13.49
CA GLY A 65 -6.40 -3.88 -14.33
C GLY A 65 -6.78 -3.49 -15.74
N ARG A 66 -7.71 -2.53 -15.91
CA ARG A 66 -8.09 -2.01 -17.24
C ARG A 66 -6.91 -1.36 -17.96
N HIS A 67 -6.01 -0.71 -17.22
CA HIS A 67 -4.83 -0.09 -17.82
C HIS A 67 -3.79 -1.12 -18.30
N ILE A 68 -3.56 -2.17 -17.52
CA ILE A 68 -2.52 -3.19 -17.81
C ILE A 68 -3.03 -4.27 -18.77
N ALA A 69 -4.28 -4.70 -18.63
CA ALA A 69 -4.87 -5.80 -19.38
C ALA A 69 -6.34 -5.49 -19.77
N PRO A 70 -6.57 -4.53 -20.70
CA PRO A 70 -7.92 -4.10 -21.08
C PRO A 70 -8.77 -5.22 -21.70
N ALA A 71 -8.16 -6.25 -22.28
CA ALA A 71 -8.86 -7.42 -22.81
C ALA A 71 -9.47 -8.32 -21.72
N ILE A 72 -8.94 -8.26 -20.49
CA ILE A 72 -9.43 -9.04 -19.34
C ILE A 72 -10.30 -8.17 -18.43
N TYR A 73 -9.91 -6.90 -18.26
CA TYR A 73 -10.59 -5.94 -17.40
C TYR A 73 -11.34 -4.92 -18.26
N GLU A 74 -12.54 -5.30 -18.69
CA GLU A 74 -13.37 -4.49 -19.58
C GLU A 74 -13.79 -3.15 -18.96
N THR A 75 -14.01 -3.11 -17.64
CA THR A 75 -14.46 -1.91 -16.92
C THR A 75 -13.44 -1.50 -15.85
N SER A 76 -13.32 -0.19 -15.62
CA SER A 76 -12.55 0.38 -14.50
C SER A 76 -13.42 0.66 -13.27
N GLU A 77 -14.67 0.21 -13.30
CA GLU A 77 -15.67 0.48 -12.29
C GLU A 77 -15.55 -0.52 -11.14
N CYS A 78 -15.97 -0.09 -9.95
CA CYS A 78 -16.10 -0.95 -8.80
C CYS A 78 -17.24 -1.95 -9.05
N THR A 79 -16.98 -3.25 -8.93
CA THR A 79 -18.02 -4.27 -9.19
C THR A 79 -19.13 -4.28 -8.14
N VAL A 80 -18.85 -3.71 -6.96
CA VAL A 80 -19.79 -3.65 -5.83
C VAL A 80 -20.87 -2.59 -6.09
N CYS A 81 -20.49 -1.36 -6.43
CA CYS A 81 -21.45 -0.26 -6.65
C CYS A 81 -21.78 -0.02 -8.12
N ARG A 82 -20.94 -0.49 -9.06
CA ARG A 82 -21.08 -0.32 -10.52
C ARG A 82 -21.31 1.13 -10.99
N ALA A 83 -20.86 2.10 -10.21
CA ALA A 83 -21.11 3.52 -10.48
C ALA A 83 -19.85 4.38 -10.41
N THR A 84 -18.82 3.92 -9.69
CA THR A 84 -17.60 4.69 -9.44
C THR A 84 -16.37 3.91 -9.85
N ARG A 85 -15.31 4.61 -10.26
CA ARG A 85 -13.99 4.02 -10.53
C ARG A 85 -13.47 3.26 -9.31
N GLY A 86 -13.15 1.98 -9.51
CA GLY A 86 -12.64 1.09 -8.47
C GLY A 86 -11.17 1.34 -8.14
N MET A 87 -10.82 2.51 -7.60
CA MET A 87 -9.49 2.75 -7.01
C MET A 87 -9.37 2.12 -5.63
N LEU A 88 -8.15 1.89 -5.12
CA LEU A 88 -7.93 1.21 -3.84
C LEU A 88 -8.66 1.89 -2.68
N ALA A 89 -8.59 3.22 -2.62
CA ALA A 89 -9.30 4.02 -1.62
C ALA A 89 -10.82 3.81 -1.64
N HIS A 90 -11.41 3.69 -2.83
CA HIS A 90 -12.85 3.48 -2.99
C HIS A 90 -13.25 2.05 -2.61
N ILE A 91 -12.58 1.02 -3.14
CA ILE A 91 -12.96 -0.39 -2.92
C ILE A 91 -12.86 -0.79 -1.43
N LEU A 92 -11.96 -0.16 -0.67
CA LEU A 92 -11.81 -0.39 0.76
C LEU A 92 -12.99 0.14 1.59
N GLN A 93 -13.69 1.15 1.09
CA GLN A 93 -14.78 1.82 1.79
C GLN A 93 -16.16 1.50 1.19
N CYS A 94 -16.20 0.93 -0.01
CA CYS A 94 -17.45 0.63 -0.70
C CYS A 94 -18.07 -0.67 -0.18
N ALA A 95 -19.33 -0.61 0.23
CA ALA A 95 -20.17 -1.76 0.55
C ALA A 95 -21.40 -1.82 -0.39
N PRO A 96 -22.05 -3.00 -0.55
CA PRO A 96 -23.26 -3.10 -1.38
C PRO A 96 -24.43 -2.25 -0.86
N GLN A 97 -24.60 -2.20 0.46
CA GLN A 97 -25.69 -1.48 1.13
C GLN A 97 -25.36 0.01 1.38
N ASP A 98 -24.08 0.37 1.30
CA ASP A 98 -23.60 1.74 1.54
C ASP A 98 -22.47 2.06 0.53
N PRO A 99 -22.83 2.56 -0.66
CA PRO A 99 -21.86 2.85 -1.70
C PRO A 99 -21.00 4.05 -1.29
N ALA A 100 -19.68 3.84 -1.32
CA ALA A 100 -18.73 4.90 -1.00
C ALA A 100 -18.82 6.06 -2.02
N PRO A 101 -18.71 7.32 -1.58
CA PRO A 101 -18.79 8.46 -2.48
C PRO A 101 -17.69 8.45 -3.56
N SER A 102 -18.02 8.97 -4.74
CA SER A 102 -17.13 9.00 -5.91
C SER A 102 -15.93 9.93 -5.75
N SER A 103 -16.00 10.87 -4.80
CA SER A 103 -14.95 11.83 -4.45
C SER A 103 -13.85 11.24 -3.55
N ILE A 104 -13.98 9.99 -3.09
CA ILE A 104 -12.94 9.36 -2.28
C ILE A 104 -11.65 9.23 -3.08
N ARG A 105 -10.59 9.82 -2.53
CA ARG A 105 -9.21 9.74 -3.05
C ARG A 105 -8.22 9.24 -2.02
N GLN A 106 -8.56 9.32 -0.74
CA GLN A 106 -7.65 8.97 0.34
C GLN A 106 -7.97 7.59 0.89
N LEU A 107 -6.92 6.81 1.17
CA LEU A 107 -7.03 5.57 1.92
C LEU A 107 -7.64 5.84 3.31
N PRO A 108 -8.40 4.88 3.87
CA PRO A 108 -8.88 4.97 5.25
C PRO A 108 -7.74 5.27 6.23
N VAL A 109 -8.03 6.05 7.28
CA VAL A 109 -7.04 6.44 8.31
C VAL A 109 -6.32 5.22 8.88
N THR A 110 -7.05 4.14 9.13
CA THR A 110 -6.53 2.85 9.63
C THR A 110 -5.47 2.27 8.69
N VAL A 111 -5.77 2.23 7.39
CA VAL A 111 -4.86 1.74 6.35
C VAL A 111 -3.63 2.65 6.23
N ARG A 112 -3.81 3.97 6.22
CA ARG A 112 -2.68 4.93 6.17
C ARG A 112 -1.71 4.78 7.34
N ARG A 113 -2.23 4.50 8.54
CA ARG A 113 -1.39 4.23 9.72
C ARG A 113 -0.71 2.86 9.61
N ALA A 114 -1.39 1.87 9.05
CA ALA A 114 -0.85 0.52 8.92
C ALA A 114 0.30 0.42 7.90
N ILE A 115 0.25 1.19 6.81
CA ILE A 115 1.34 1.22 5.80
C ILE A 115 2.64 1.84 6.33
N THR A 116 2.56 2.60 7.43
CA THR A 116 3.70 3.18 8.14
C THR A 116 4.12 2.38 9.38
N SER A 117 3.42 1.30 9.71
CA SER A 117 3.71 0.47 10.88
C SER A 117 4.70 -0.66 10.58
N SER A 118 5.61 -0.93 11.52
CA SER A 118 6.51 -2.09 11.48
C SER A 118 5.95 -3.30 12.24
N ASP A 119 4.81 -3.16 12.91
CA ASP A 119 4.18 -4.22 13.72
C ASP A 119 3.55 -5.31 12.84
N TYR A 120 3.83 -6.58 13.15
CA TYR A 120 3.34 -7.73 12.39
C TYR A 120 1.82 -7.77 12.31
N ASN A 121 1.13 -7.62 13.44
CA ASN A 121 -0.33 -7.76 13.50
C ASN A 121 -1.00 -6.65 12.67
N THR A 122 -0.50 -5.43 12.78
CA THR A 122 -0.95 -4.28 12.00
C THR A 122 -0.78 -4.50 10.50
N GLN A 123 0.39 -5.00 10.07
CA GLN A 123 0.64 -5.29 8.65
C GLN A 123 -0.24 -6.45 8.15
N LYS A 124 -0.43 -7.50 8.97
CA LYS A 124 -1.28 -8.65 8.62
C LYS A 124 -2.74 -8.23 8.42
N LEU A 125 -3.27 -7.42 9.33
CA LEU A 125 -4.66 -6.94 9.28
C LEU A 125 -4.92 -6.11 8.02
N VAL A 126 -4.03 -5.17 7.66
CA VAL A 126 -4.23 -4.36 6.44
C VAL A 126 -4.16 -5.21 5.17
N VAL A 127 -3.27 -6.21 5.15
CA VAL A 127 -3.15 -7.16 4.05
C VAL A 127 -4.43 -8.00 3.90
N GLN A 128 -5.01 -8.48 5.00
CA GLN A 128 -6.28 -9.20 5.01
C GLN A 128 -7.44 -8.32 4.51
N CYS A 129 -7.57 -7.11 5.07
CA CYS A 129 -8.60 -6.15 4.68
C CYS A 129 -8.55 -5.82 3.18
N VAL A 130 -7.36 -5.56 2.63
CA VAL A 130 -7.19 -5.28 1.19
C VAL A 130 -7.51 -6.53 0.35
N ARG A 131 -7.10 -7.71 0.80
CA ARG A 131 -7.40 -8.96 0.09
C ARG A 131 -8.91 -9.22 0.01
N GLU A 132 -9.63 -9.04 1.11
CA GLU A 132 -11.09 -9.13 1.15
C GLU A 132 -11.76 -8.10 0.23
N ALA A 133 -11.24 -6.86 0.21
CA ALA A 133 -11.72 -5.84 -0.70
C ALA A 133 -11.52 -6.20 -2.18
N LEU A 134 -10.37 -6.80 -2.52
CA LEU A 134 -10.09 -7.28 -3.87
C LEU A 134 -10.94 -8.48 -4.25
N GLU A 135 -11.22 -9.39 -3.31
CA GLU A 135 -12.09 -10.53 -3.55
C GLU A 135 -13.50 -10.08 -3.94
N ARG A 136 -14.02 -9.04 -3.27
CA ARG A 136 -15.28 -8.39 -3.66
C ARG A 136 -15.26 -7.85 -5.09
N GLN A 137 -14.08 -7.46 -5.60
CA GLN A 137 -13.92 -6.99 -6.98
C GLN A 137 -13.87 -8.12 -8.02
N ARG A 138 -13.69 -9.38 -7.63
CA ARG A 138 -13.66 -10.51 -8.57
C ARG A 138 -15.05 -10.91 -9.06
N VAL A 139 -16.10 -10.56 -8.31
CA VAL A 139 -17.50 -10.88 -8.63
C VAL A 139 -18.02 -9.91 -9.70
N GLY A 140 -17.61 -10.13 -10.94
CA GLY A 140 -17.92 -9.24 -12.06
C GLY A 140 -17.53 -9.74 -13.45
N GLY A 141 -17.26 -11.04 -13.64
CA GLY A 141 -17.16 -11.66 -14.97
C GLY A 141 -15.75 -11.94 -15.52
N ALA A 142 -14.68 -11.67 -14.79
CA ALA A 142 -13.33 -12.05 -15.22
C ALA A 142 -12.80 -13.26 -14.43
N SER A 143 -13.14 -14.47 -14.89
CA SER A 143 -12.31 -15.64 -14.58
C SER A 143 -10.99 -15.47 -15.36
N PRO A 144 -9.81 -15.39 -14.72
CA PRO A 144 -8.54 -15.20 -15.42
C PRO A 144 -8.10 -16.42 -16.24
N LEU A 145 -8.87 -17.50 -16.19
CA LEU A 145 -8.73 -18.68 -17.02
C LEU A 145 -10.10 -18.90 -17.69
N GLY A 146 -10.22 -18.47 -18.95
CA GLY A 146 -11.23 -19.04 -19.83
C GLY A 146 -10.99 -20.56 -19.99
N PRO A 147 -11.99 -21.34 -20.42
CA PRO A 147 -11.76 -22.75 -20.71
C PRO A 147 -10.61 -22.85 -21.70
N SER A 148 -9.55 -23.57 -21.30
CA SER A 148 -8.40 -23.90 -22.14
C SER A 148 -8.92 -24.56 -23.41
N ALA A 149 -9.08 -23.78 -24.48
CA ALA A 149 -9.34 -24.31 -25.80
C ALA A 149 -8.08 -25.11 -26.19
N GLY A 150 -8.20 -26.43 -26.08
CA GLY A 150 -7.14 -27.36 -26.47
C GLY A 150 -6.67 -27.03 -27.88
N ARG A 151 -5.36 -26.85 -28.03
CA ARG A 151 -4.71 -26.70 -29.32
C ARG A 151 -4.92 -28.01 -30.10
N PRO A 152 -5.56 -28.01 -31.28
CA PRO A 152 -5.55 -29.19 -32.13
C PRO A 152 -4.13 -29.37 -32.69
N THR A 153 -3.64 -30.60 -32.57
CA THR A 153 -2.40 -31.12 -33.17
C THR A 153 -2.55 -31.31 -34.66
#